data_AF-A0A7C8ZCD2-F1
#
_entry.id   AF-A0A7C8ZCD2-F1
#
_cell.length_a   1.000
_cell.length_b   1.000
_cell.length_c   1.000
_cell.angle_alpha   90.00
_cell.angle_beta   90.00
_cell.angle_gamma   90.00
#
_symmetry.space_group_name_H-M   'P 1'
#
loop_
_entity.id
_entity.type
_entity.pdbx_description
1 polymer ?
#
loop_
_entity_poly.entity_id
_entity_poly.type
_entity_poly.pdbx_seq_one_letter_code
_entity_poly.pdbx_strand_id
1 'polypeptide(L)'
;MPGFRRQKGGKTSKIPKNLLMDILGKSYVMKFALREIVTSAVATYVEEENLTVKDSKVTTTQTEDELYQSFLPGKGFGFNVELELENEQTETIEENQEINAANA
;
A
#
# COMPACT_ATOMS: atom_id res chain seq x y z
N MET A 1 -24.53 -12.39 15.43
CA MET A 1 -24.33 -13.70 16.08
C MET A 1 -25.35 -13.87 17.20
N PRO A 2 -26.15 -14.96 17.20
CA PRO A 2 -27.09 -15.26 18.29
C PRO A 2 -26.35 -15.29 19.65
N GLY A 3 -26.95 -14.73 20.70
CA GLY A 3 -26.33 -14.66 22.03
C GLY A 3 -25.32 -13.53 22.26
N PHE A 4 -24.75 -12.92 21.20
CA PHE A 4 -23.85 -11.77 21.31
C PHE A 4 -24.54 -10.48 20.88
N ARG A 5 -25.46 -10.00 21.71
CA ARG A 5 -26.14 -8.71 21.50
C ARG A 5 -25.16 -7.56 21.71
N ARG A 6 -25.19 -6.53 20.85
CA ARG A 6 -24.46 -5.28 21.10
C ARG A 6 -25.08 -4.61 22.33
N GLN A 7 -24.25 -4.10 23.25
CA GLN A 7 -24.75 -3.28 24.35
C GLN A 7 -25.39 -2.00 23.78
N LYS A 8 -26.35 -1.42 24.51
CA LYS A 8 -26.92 -0.12 24.13
C LYS A 8 -25.76 0.87 23.94
N GLY A 9 -25.71 1.56 22.79
CA GLY A 9 -24.60 2.43 22.40
C GLY A 9 -23.57 1.81 21.44
N GLY A 10 -23.91 0.72 20.74
CA GLY A 10 -23.12 0.19 19.62
C GLY A 10 -21.86 -0.59 20.00
N LYS A 11 -21.48 -0.57 21.28
CA LYS A 11 -20.39 -1.39 21.80
C LYS A 11 -20.75 -2.86 21.68
N THR A 12 -19.94 -3.60 20.94
CA THR A 12 -20.08 -5.04 20.79
C THR A 12 -19.83 -5.69 22.17
N SER A 13 -20.60 -6.72 22.52
CA SER A 13 -20.38 -7.51 23.74
C SER A 13 -18.94 -8.06 23.79
N LYS A 14 -18.46 -8.47 24.97
CA LYS A 14 -17.15 -9.15 25.14
C LYS A 14 -17.14 -10.47 24.34
N ILE A 15 -16.94 -10.38 23.03
CA ILE A 15 -16.79 -11.53 22.12
C ILE A 15 -15.36 -12.05 22.31
N PRO A 16 -15.17 -13.33 22.68
CA PRO A 16 -13.85 -13.93 22.73
C PRO A 16 -13.11 -13.81 21.39
N LYS A 17 -11.81 -13.49 21.43
CA LYS A 17 -10.98 -13.33 20.23
C LYS A 17 -11.06 -14.54 19.29
N ASN A 18 -11.01 -15.75 19.84
CA ASN A 18 -11.03 -16.99 19.05
C ASN A 18 -12.34 -17.12 18.25
N LEU A 19 -13.47 -16.81 18.88
CA LEU A 19 -14.77 -16.82 18.23
C LEU A 19 -14.86 -15.77 17.11
N LEU A 20 -14.31 -14.58 17.33
CA LEU A 20 -14.26 -13.55 16.29
C LEU A 20 -13.43 -14.01 15.09
N MET A 21 -12.30 -14.67 15.33
CA MET A 21 -11.46 -15.26 14.28
C MET A 21 -12.17 -16.38 13.52
N ASP A 22 -12.97 -17.20 14.20
CA ASP A 22 -13.75 -18.26 13.57
C ASP A 22 -14.87 -17.69 12.67
N ILE A 23 -15.50 -16.59 13.09
CA ILE A 23 -16.57 -15.92 12.31
C ILE A 23 -16.02 -15.19 11.09
N LEU A 24 -14.91 -14.46 11.25
CA LEU A 24 -14.26 -13.74 10.14
C LEU A 24 -13.54 -14.69 9.17
N GLY A 25 -13.03 -15.81 9.69
CA GLY A 25 -12.20 -16.74 8.96
C GLY A 25 -10.72 -16.34 8.99
N LYS A 26 -9.87 -17.28 9.39
CA LYS A 26 -8.41 -17.06 9.51
C LYS A 26 -7.78 -16.60 8.19
N SER A 27 -8.19 -17.20 7.07
CA SER A 27 -7.68 -16.86 5.74
C SER A 27 -8.03 -15.42 5.36
N TYR A 28 -9.26 -14.99 5.63
CA TYR A 28 -9.72 -13.64 5.30
C TYR A 28 -8.97 -12.58 6.11
N VAL A 29 -8.84 -12.79 7.42
CA VAL A 29 -8.10 -11.86 8.30
C VAL A 29 -6.63 -11.78 7.90
N MET A 30 -6.01 -12.91 7.54
CA MET A 30 -4.61 -12.92 7.14
C MET A 30 -4.39 -12.21 5.79
N LYS A 31 -5.22 -12.49 4.79
CA LYS A 31 -5.16 -11.82 3.49
C LYS A 31 -5.29 -10.30 3.63
N PHE A 32 -6.26 -9.87 4.43
CA PHE A 32 -6.45 -8.45 4.75
C PHE A 32 -5.21 -7.85 5.42
N ALA A 33 -4.65 -8.52 6.43
CA ALA A 33 -3.44 -8.04 7.11
C ALA A 33 -2.23 -7.98 6.17
N LEU A 34 -2.05 -8.97 5.29
CA LEU A 34 -0.96 -8.99 4.31
C LEU A 34 -1.06 -7.81 3.34
N ARG A 35 -2.25 -7.55 2.81
CA ARG A 35 -2.50 -6.41 1.94
C ARG A 35 -2.16 -5.10 2.63
N GLU A 36 -2.55 -4.95 3.89
CA GLU A 36 -2.29 -3.73 4.66
C GLU A 36 -0.78 -3.54 4.91
N ILE A 37 -0.08 -4.60 5.28
CA ILE A 37 1.37 -4.58 5.50
C ILE A 37 2.11 -4.19 4.22
N VAL A 38 1.75 -4.80 3.08
CA VAL A 38 2.37 -4.49 1.79
C VAL A 38 2.12 -3.04 1.41
N THR A 39 0.88 -2.58 1.52
CA THR A 39 0.50 -1.20 1.16
C THR A 39 1.24 -0.19 2.02
N SER A 40 1.30 -0.42 3.34
CA SER A 40 2.02 0.44 4.28
C SER A 40 3.53 0.43 4.00
N ALA A 41 4.13 -0.73 3.75
CA ALA A 41 5.56 -0.83 3.49
C ALA A 41 5.97 -0.07 2.22
N VAL A 42 5.15 -0.13 1.17
CA VAL A 42 5.40 0.62 -0.07
C VAL A 42 5.22 2.12 0.14
N ALA A 43 4.19 2.53 0.88
CA ALA A 43 3.99 3.95 1.21
C ALA A 43 5.20 4.51 1.96
N THR A 44 5.69 3.80 2.98
CA THR A 44 6.91 4.17 3.70
C THR A 44 8.12 4.27 2.77
N TYR A 45 8.31 3.30 1.87
CA TYR A 45 9.40 3.34 0.90
C TYR A 45 9.33 4.56 -0.04
N VAL A 46 8.14 4.88 -0.55
CA VAL A 46 7.90 6.04 -1.43
C VAL A 46 8.23 7.35 -0.71
N GLU A 47 7.87 7.47 0.56
CA GLU A 47 8.20 8.64 1.39
C GLU A 47 9.71 8.75 1.67
N GLU A 48 10.36 7.63 2.02
CA GLU A 48 11.80 7.61 2.33
C GLU A 48 12.68 7.96 1.11
N GLU A 49 12.31 7.45 -0.07
CA GLU A 49 13.03 7.68 -1.33
C GLU A 49 12.58 8.96 -2.05
N ASN A 50 11.66 9.75 -1.46
CA ASN A 50 11.10 10.99 -2.04
C ASN A 50 10.55 10.80 -3.47
N LEU A 51 9.81 9.72 -3.70
CA LEU A 51 9.27 9.38 -5.02
C LEU A 51 7.89 10.01 -5.23
N THR A 52 7.71 10.70 -6.35
CA THR A 52 6.40 11.18 -6.80
C THR A 52 5.75 10.10 -7.67
N VAL A 53 4.65 9.49 -7.19
CA VAL A 53 3.97 8.35 -7.86
C VAL A 53 2.62 8.82 -8.40
N LYS A 54 2.36 8.51 -9.67
CA LYS A 54 1.24 9.02 -10.46
C LYS A 54 -0.14 8.54 -9.98
N ASP A 55 -0.15 7.36 -9.36
CA ASP A 55 -1.32 6.75 -8.73
C ASP A 55 -0.90 6.16 -7.39
N SER A 56 -1.56 6.54 -6.29
CA SER A 56 -1.33 5.97 -4.95
C SER A 56 -1.70 4.49 -4.83
N LYS A 57 -2.07 3.84 -5.94
CA LYS A 57 -2.54 2.45 -5.96
C LYS A 57 -1.34 1.53 -6.14
N VAL A 58 -0.83 1.05 -5.00
CA VAL A 58 0.22 0.03 -4.93
C VAL A 58 -0.24 -1.26 -5.64
N THR A 59 0.38 -1.57 -6.78
CA THR A 59 0.16 -2.83 -7.50
C THR A 59 1.31 -3.79 -7.25
N THR A 60 1.02 -4.88 -6.54
CA THR A 60 1.93 -6.03 -6.44
C THR A 60 1.90 -6.81 -7.74
N THR A 61 3.05 -7.36 -8.13
CA THR A 61 3.13 -8.29 -9.27
C THR A 61 2.49 -9.64 -8.94
N GLN A 62 2.57 -10.06 -7.67
CA GLN A 62 1.94 -11.27 -7.19
C GLN A 62 0.45 -11.07 -6.87
N THR A 63 -0.32 -12.13 -7.02
CA THR A 63 -1.73 -12.15 -6.59
C THR A 63 -1.86 -12.26 -5.06
N GLU A 64 -3.00 -11.83 -4.50
CA GLU A 64 -3.25 -11.91 -3.04
C GLU A 64 -3.18 -13.36 -2.52
N ASP A 65 -3.58 -14.33 -3.33
CA ASP A 65 -3.48 -15.75 -3.01
C ASP A 65 -2.03 -16.25 -3.00
N GLU A 66 -1.20 -15.79 -3.93
CA GLU A 66 0.23 -16.12 -3.96
C GLU A 66 0.97 -15.53 -2.76
N LEU A 67 0.69 -14.28 -2.41
CA LEU A 67 1.25 -13.63 -1.22
C LEU A 67 0.83 -14.34 0.07
N TYR A 68 -0.42 -14.80 0.13
CA TYR A 68 -0.90 -15.59 1.25
C TYR A 68 -0.21 -16.96 1.35
N GLN A 69 0.04 -17.63 0.22
CA GLN A 69 0.72 -18.93 0.20
C GLN A 69 2.22 -18.81 0.52
N SER A 70 2.87 -17.71 0.15
CA SER A 70 4.29 -17.48 0.44
C SER A 70 4.52 -17.04 1.89
N PHE A 71 3.49 -16.52 2.57
CA PHE A 71 3.60 -16.09 3.96
C PHE A 71 3.75 -17.27 4.93
N LEU A 72 4.88 -17.31 5.65
CA LEU A 72 5.15 -18.28 6.70
C LEU A 72 5.42 -17.56 8.03
N PRO A 73 4.61 -17.78 9.08
CA PRO A 73 4.81 -17.15 10.39
C PRO A 73 6.23 -17.38 10.93
N GLY A 74 6.88 -16.30 11.39
CA GLY A 74 8.22 -16.34 11.96
C GLY A 74 9.36 -16.44 10.94
N LYS A 75 9.05 -16.43 9.63
CA LYS A 75 10.04 -16.32 8.56
C LYS A 75 9.96 -14.95 7.90
N GLY A 76 11.05 -14.57 7.21
CA GLY A 76 11.06 -13.38 6.37
C GLY A 76 10.01 -13.48 5.27
N PHE A 77 9.36 -12.37 4.98
CA PHE A 77 8.36 -12.23 3.94
C PHE A 77 8.83 -11.17 2.94
N GLY A 78 8.69 -11.46 1.65
CA GLY A 78 9.09 -10.57 0.56
C GLY A 78 8.07 -10.58 -0.55
N PHE A 79 7.97 -9.47 -1.26
CA PHE A 79 7.03 -9.23 -2.35
C PHE A 79 7.66 -8.25 -3.34
N ASN A 80 7.12 -8.20 -4.57
CA ASN A 80 7.61 -7.30 -5.61
C ASN A 80 6.49 -6.36 -6.03
N VAL A 81 6.85 -5.09 -6.25
CA VAL A 81 5.92 -4.01 -6.55
C VAL A 81 6.39 -3.27 -7.77
N GLU A 82 5.45 -2.92 -8.64
CA GLU A 82 5.67 -2.05 -9.78
C GLU A 82 5.00 -0.70 -9.47
N LEU A 83 5.76 0.39 -9.61
CA LEU A 83 5.31 1.76 -9.34
C LEU A 83 5.49 2.60 -10.61
N GLU A 84 4.43 3.31 -11.01
CA GLU A 84 4.52 4.31 -12.08
C GLU A 84 4.87 5.67 -11.47
N LEU A 85 6.11 6.10 -11.68
CA LEU A 85 6.56 7.42 -11.25
C LEU A 85 5.90 8.51 -12.11
N GLU A 86 5.55 9.61 -11.48
CA GLU A 86 5.22 10.82 -12.21
C GLU A 86 6.52 11.47 -12.69
N ASN A 87 6.62 11.70 -13.99
CA ASN A 87 7.74 12.47 -14.52
C ASN A 87 7.59 13.90 -14.01
N GLU A 88 8.43 14.31 -13.08
CA GLU A 88 8.70 15.73 -12.91
C GLU A 88 9.20 16.24 -14.25
N GLN A 89 8.45 17.16 -14.86
CA GLN A 89 9.02 17.99 -15.91
C GLN A 89 10.20 18.71 -15.25
N THR A 90 11.41 18.20 -15.47
CA THR A 90 12.62 18.99 -15.29
C THR A 90 12.43 20.19 -16.19
N GLU A 91 12.10 21.34 -15.60
CA GLU A 91 12.05 22.62 -16.28
C GLU A 91 13.36 22.74 -17.07
N THR A 92 13.24 22.64 -18.39
CA THR A 92 14.29 23.00 -19.32
C THR A 92 14.64 24.45 -19.01
N ILE A 93 15.83 24.66 -18.44
CA ILE A 93 16.45 25.98 -18.40
C ILE A 93 16.73 26.33 -19.86
N GLU A 94 15.77 27.02 -20.48
CA GLU A 94 15.94 27.66 -21.77
C GLU A 94 16.93 28.83 -21.58
N GLU A 95 18.20 28.57 -21.89
CA GLU A 95 19.18 29.64 -22.10
C GLU A 95 18.79 30.42 -23.36
N ASN A 96 17.97 31.46 -23.18
CA ASN A 96 17.79 32.50 -24.18
C ASN A 96 19.10 33.29 -24.35
N GLN A 97 19.90 32.93 -25.35
CA GLN A 97 20.95 33.81 -25.88
C GLN A 97 20.39 34.63 -27.04
N GLU A 98 19.78 35.77 -26.73
CA GLU A 98 19.69 36.90 -27.67
C GLU A 98 21.06 37.58 -27.74
N ILE A 99 21.81 37.37 -28.83
CA ILE A 99 22.85 38.31 -29.25
C ILE A 99 22.59 38.69 -30.72
N ASN A 100 21.73 39.70 -30.84
CA ASN A 100 21.81 40.86 -31.72
C ASN A 100 22.57 40.69 -33.05
N ALA A 101 21.78 40.70 -34.13
CA ALA A 101 22.20 41.18 -35.43
C ALA A 101 22.56 42.67 -35.35
N ALA A 102 23.85 42.98 -35.34
CA ALA A 102 24.40 44.27 -35.79
C ALA A 102 25.93 44.14 -35.91
N ASN A 103 26.43 43.91 -37.12
CA ASN A 103 27.46 44.75 -37.72
C ASN A 103 27.60 44.40 -39.21
N ALA A 104 27.66 45.49 -39.98
CA ALA A 104 27.69 45.57 -41.43
C ALA A 104 29.00 45.08 -42.06
#